data_AF-A0A949U8L7-F1
#
_entry.id   AF-A0A949U8L7-F1
#
_cell.length_a   1.000
_cell.length_b   1.000
_cell.length_c   1.000
_cell.angle_alpha   90.00
_cell.angle_beta   90.00
_cell.angle_gamma   90.00
#
_symmetry.space_group_name_H-M   'P 1'
#
loop_
_entity.id
_entity.type
_entity.pdbx_description
1 polymer ?
#
loop_
_entity_poly.entity_id
_entity_poly.type
_entity_poly.pdbx_seq_one_letter_code
_entity_poly.pdbx_strand_id
1 'polypeptide(L)'
;EDDSASKATDELLRVWSDYFEKPAVQSGLKPAELVVLRSPYRLVIGPIVSYVLELERKNPDRQIAVLVPELIERRWYYYFLHNQRATALKVYLYRKGTGRIIVVNVPWYLQS
;
A
#
# COMPACT_ATOMS: atom_id res chain seq x y z
N GLU A 1 2.29 -1.24 26.05
CA GLU A 1 2.54 -1.52 24.62
C GLU A 1 1.69 -0.66 23.68
N ASP A 2 0.42 -0.36 23.99
CA ASP A 2 -0.49 0.38 23.09
C ASP A 2 -0.08 1.84 22.82
N ASP A 3 0.53 2.52 23.80
CA ASP A 3 0.98 3.92 23.71
C ASP A 3 2.09 4.14 22.65
N SER A 4 2.97 3.17 22.44
CA SER A 4 4.07 3.29 21.47
C SER A 4 3.58 3.19 20.02
N ALA A 5 2.57 2.37 19.75
CA ALA A 5 2.02 2.21 18.41
C ALA A 5 1.16 3.42 18.01
N SER A 6 0.44 4.02 18.97
CA SER A 6 -0.27 5.28 18.75
C SER A 6 0.69 6.41 18.40
N LYS A 7 1.76 6.58 19.19
CA LYS A 7 2.78 7.63 18.94
C LYS A 7 3.42 7.52 17.56
N ALA A 8 3.79 6.31 17.13
CA ALA A 8 4.35 6.09 15.79
C ALA A 8 3.34 6.40 14.66
N THR A 9 2.06 6.13 14.89
CA THR A 9 0.99 6.48 13.94
C THR A 9 0.81 7.99 13.86
N ASP A 10 0.79 8.68 15.01
CA ASP A 10 0.66 10.14 15.08
C ASP A 10 1.84 10.86 14.41
N GLU A 11 3.06 10.33 14.61
CA GLU A 11 4.26 10.81 13.92
C GLU A 11 4.14 10.65 12.40
N LEU A 12 3.69 9.49 11.93
CA LEU A 12 3.50 9.23 10.50
C LEU A 12 2.44 10.15 9.87
N LEU A 13 1.34 10.40 10.58
CA LEU A 13 0.31 11.35 10.14
C LEU A 13 0.87 12.77 10.02
N ARG A 14 1.72 13.18 10.97
CA ARG A 14 2.39 14.49 10.91
C ARG A 14 3.31 14.58 9.70
N VAL A 15 4.17 13.59 9.50
CA VAL A 15 5.11 13.54 8.36
C VAL A 15 4.35 13.54 7.03
N TRP A 16 3.27 12.75 6.92
CA TRP A 16 2.44 12.73 5.71
C TRP A 16 1.87 14.11 5.38
N SER A 17 1.33 14.80 6.38
CA SER A 17 0.76 16.14 6.17
C SER A 17 1.82 17.14 5.71
N ASP A 18 3.01 17.11 6.32
CA ASP A 18 4.10 18.03 6.01
C ASP A 18 4.71 17.80 4.62
N TYR A 19 4.91 16.54 4.22
CA TYR A 19 5.61 16.21 2.99
C TYR A 19 4.69 16.00 1.78
N PHE A 20 3.39 15.73 1.98
CA PHE A 20 2.49 15.38 0.89
C PHE A 20 1.25 16.27 0.81
N GLU A 21 0.48 16.39 1.90
CA GLU A 21 -0.80 17.11 1.86
C GLU A 21 -0.63 18.61 1.64
N LYS A 22 0.20 19.27 2.47
CA LYS A 22 0.41 20.72 2.36
C LYS A 22 0.98 21.11 0.98
N PRO A 23 2.02 20.44 0.45
CA PRO A 23 2.52 20.75 -0.90
C PRO A 23 1.49 20.51 -2.01
N ALA A 24 0.67 19.45 -1.91
CA ALA A 24 -0.37 19.16 -2.89
C ALA A 24 -1.44 20.27 -2.92
N VAL A 25 -1.93 20.68 -1.75
CA VAL A 25 -2.92 21.75 -1.62
C VAL A 25 -2.37 23.09 -2.10
N GLN A 26 -1.12 23.42 -1.74
CA GLN A 26 -0.44 24.64 -2.21
C GLN A 26 -0.28 24.68 -3.73
N SER A 27 -0.18 23.50 -4.36
CA SER A 27 -0.11 23.34 -5.82
C SER A 27 -1.49 23.28 -6.49
N GLY A 28 -2.58 23.48 -5.73
CA GLY A 28 -3.96 23.40 -6.23
C GLY A 28 -4.44 21.97 -6.56
N LEU A 29 -3.72 20.94 -6.12
CA LEU A 29 -4.08 19.54 -6.32
C LEU A 29 -4.91 19.02 -5.15
N LYS A 30 -5.80 18.06 -5.43
CA LYS A 30 -6.46 17.29 -4.37
C LYS A 30 -5.46 16.29 -3.77
N PRO A 31 -5.13 16.37 -2.47
CA PRO A 31 -4.22 15.42 -1.85
C PRO A 31 -4.82 14.01 -1.86
N ALA A 32 -3.93 13.02 -2.00
CA ALA A 32 -4.28 11.62 -1.77
C ALA A 32 -4.60 11.40 -0.28
N GLU A 33 -5.57 10.54 -0.03
CA GLU A 33 -5.98 10.18 1.33
C GLU A 33 -5.04 9.11 1.89
N LEU A 34 -4.51 9.35 3.10
CA LEU A 34 -3.79 8.35 3.87
C LEU A 34 -4.78 7.54 4.72
N VAL A 35 -4.87 6.23 4.44
CA VAL A 35 -5.76 5.32 5.16
C VAL A 35 -4.98 4.39 6.07
N VAL A 36 -5.25 4.45 7.37
CA VAL A 36 -4.60 3.60 8.38
C VAL A 36 -5.47 2.37 8.64
N LEU A 37 -4.96 1.20 8.27
CA LEU A 37 -5.64 -0.08 8.49
C LEU A 37 -5.09 -0.76 9.74
N ARG A 38 -5.98 -1.11 10.69
CA ARG A 38 -5.60 -1.91 11.85
C ARG A 38 -5.33 -3.36 11.41
N SER A 39 -4.16 -3.88 11.76
CA SER A 39 -3.75 -5.25 11.43
C SER A 39 -3.78 -6.13 12.69
N PRO A 40 -4.86 -6.90 12.91
CA PRO A 40 -4.85 -7.90 13.97
C PRO A 40 -3.82 -8.99 13.66
N TYR A 41 -3.09 -9.43 14.67
CA TYR A 41 -2.10 -10.53 14.58
C TYR A 41 -0.93 -10.31 13.60
N ARG A 42 -0.57 -9.05 13.27
CA ARG A 42 0.52 -8.71 12.32
C ARG A 42 0.30 -9.28 10.91
N LEU A 43 -0.94 -9.56 10.54
CA LEU A 43 -1.30 -9.95 9.18
C LEU A 43 -1.47 -8.68 8.33
N VAL A 44 -0.44 -8.29 7.58
CA VAL A 44 -0.44 -7.05 6.77
C VAL A 44 -1.28 -7.20 5.50
N ILE A 45 -1.24 -8.39 4.88
CA ILE A 45 -1.86 -8.63 3.56
C ILE A 45 -3.38 -8.61 3.62
N GLY A 46 -3.96 -9.28 4.63
CA GLY A 46 -5.42 -9.43 4.76
C GLY A 46 -6.18 -8.10 4.80
N PRO A 47 -5.82 -7.16 5.71
CA PRO A 47 -6.46 -5.85 5.79
C PRO A 47 -6.38 -5.06 4.49
N ILE A 48 -5.23 -5.07 3.81
CA ILE A 48 -5.04 -4.34 2.54
C ILE A 48 -5.96 -4.92 1.45
N VAL A 49 -5.98 -6.26 1.30
CA VAL A 49 -6.84 -6.92 0.31
C VAL A 49 -8.31 -6.61 0.59
N SER A 50 -8.74 -6.73 1.85
CA SER A 50 -10.13 -6.45 2.24
C SER A 50 -10.51 -4.99 1.93
N TYR A 51 -9.62 -4.05 2.21
CA TYR A 51 -9.85 -2.64 1.93
C TYR A 51 -10.00 -2.37 0.42
N VAL A 52 -9.11 -2.92 -0.41
CA VAL A 52 -9.18 -2.76 -1.87
C VAL A 52 -10.47 -3.37 -2.43
N LEU A 53 -10.87 -4.55 -1.96
CA LEU A 53 -12.12 -5.20 -2.38
C LEU A 53 -13.35 -4.39 -1.94
N GLU A 54 -13.34 -3.82 -0.74
CA GLU A 54 -14.43 -2.96 -0.28
C GLU A 54 -14.52 -1.68 -1.13
N LEU A 55 -13.39 -1.07 -1.45
CA LEU A 55 -13.32 0.12 -2.30
C LEU A 55 -13.83 -0.18 -3.71
N GLU A 56 -13.49 -1.35 -4.25
CA GLU A 56 -13.97 -1.84 -5.54
C GLU A 56 -15.50 -2.00 -5.56
N ARG A 57 -16.07 -2.67 -4.55
CA ARG A 57 -17.52 -2.82 -4.44
C ARG A 57 -18.27 -1.49 -4.27
N LYS A 58 -17.67 -0.53 -3.57
CA LYS A 58 -18.26 0.82 -3.38
C LYS A 58 -18.22 1.67 -4.66
N ASN A 59 -17.39 1.31 -5.62
CA ASN A 59 -17.19 2.07 -6.86
C ASN A 59 -17.33 1.15 -8.09
N PRO A 60 -18.53 0.59 -8.35
CA PRO A 60 -18.72 -0.43 -9.39
C PRO A 60 -18.38 0.08 -10.80
N ASP A 61 -18.50 1.39 -11.05
CA ASP A 61 -18.28 2.02 -12.35
C ASP A 61 -16.83 2.47 -12.57
N ARG A 62 -15.90 2.13 -11.67
CA ARG A 62 -14.50 2.57 -11.72
C ARG A 62 -13.54 1.39 -11.65
N GLN A 63 -12.45 1.49 -12.42
CA GLN A 63 -11.32 0.59 -12.26
C GLN A 63 -10.40 1.07 -11.13
N ILE A 64 -9.82 0.13 -10.40
CA ILE A 64 -8.87 0.41 -9.32
C ILE A 64 -7.50 -0.12 -9.71
N ALA A 65 -6.52 0.78 -9.80
CA ALA A 65 -5.13 0.43 -9.99
C ALA A 65 -4.41 0.35 -8.63
N VAL A 66 -3.85 -0.81 -8.31
CA VAL A 66 -3.04 -1.05 -7.12
C VAL A 66 -1.58 -1.03 -7.53
N LEU A 67 -0.87 0.03 -7.14
CA LEU A 67 0.57 0.16 -7.36
C LEU A 67 1.32 -0.57 -6.24
N VAL A 68 2.11 -1.58 -6.61
CA VAL A 68 2.91 -2.36 -5.67
C VAL A 68 4.39 -2.09 -5.94
N PRO A 69 5.10 -1.35 -5.08
CA PRO A 69 6.54 -1.18 -5.23
C PRO A 69 7.24 -2.51 -4.96
N GLU A 70 8.12 -2.93 -5.87
CA GLU A 70 8.96 -4.11 -5.71
C GLU A 70 10.41 -3.70 -5.66
N LEU A 71 11.07 -3.98 -4.53
CA LEU A 71 12.49 -3.72 -4.40
C LEU A 71 13.29 -4.75 -5.22
N ILE A 72 14.10 -4.25 -6.16
CA ILE A 72 14.96 -5.08 -6.99
C ILE A 72 16.41 -4.90 -6.55
N GLU A 73 16.98 -5.97 -6.01
CA GLU A 73 18.40 -6.06 -5.69
C GLU A 73 19.18 -6.79 -6.78
N ARG A 74 20.47 -6.46 -6.93
CA ARG A 74 21.37 -7.10 -7.92
C ARG A 74 21.59 -8.60 -7.69
N ARG A 75 21.34 -9.11 -6.48
CA ARG A 75 21.60 -10.49 -6.07
C ARG A 75 20.27 -11.24 -5.89
N TRP A 76 19.95 -12.08 -6.87
CA TRP A 76 18.68 -12.82 -6.98
C TRP A 76 18.29 -13.67 -5.75
N TYR A 77 19.25 -14.08 -4.91
CA TYR A 77 18.98 -14.88 -3.71
C TYR A 77 18.41 -14.08 -2.53
N TYR A 78 18.62 -12.75 -2.46
CA TYR A 78 17.94 -11.89 -1.48
C TYR A 78 16.46 -11.66 -1.85
N TYR A 79 16.14 -11.77 -3.15
CA TYR A 79 14.78 -11.61 -3.69
C TYR A 79 13.78 -12.63 -3.10
N PHE A 80 14.24 -13.87 -2.89
CA PHE A 80 13.40 -14.96 -2.39
C PHE A 80 13.04 -14.85 -0.89
N LEU A 81 13.88 -14.19 -0.08
CA LEU A 81 13.66 -14.06 1.37
C LEU A 81 12.87 -12.79 1.73
N HIS A 82 13.01 -11.71 0.97
CA HIS A 82 12.46 -10.41 1.35
C HIS A 82 11.13 -10.05 0.67
N ASN A 83 10.83 -10.56 -0.54
CA ASN A 83 9.69 -10.10 -1.32
C ASN A 83 8.44 -11.02 -1.31
N GLN A 84 8.38 -11.99 -0.39
CA GLN A 84 7.28 -12.96 -0.33
C GLN A 84 5.91 -12.32 -0.02
N ARG A 85 5.91 -11.19 0.71
CA ARG A 85 4.68 -10.47 1.10
C ARG A 85 4.00 -9.79 -0.09
N ALA A 86 4.76 -9.13 -0.97
CA ALA A 86 4.21 -8.49 -2.17
C ALA A 86 3.62 -9.55 -3.13
N THR A 87 4.33 -10.67 -3.33
CA THR A 87 3.82 -11.79 -4.14
C THR A 87 2.51 -12.34 -3.58
N ALA A 88 2.41 -12.55 -2.26
CA ALA A 88 1.17 -12.98 -1.63
C ALA A 88 0.03 -11.98 -1.86
N LEU A 89 0.27 -10.68 -1.67
CA LEU A 89 -0.73 -9.62 -1.92
C LEU A 89 -1.31 -9.73 -3.34
N LYS A 90 -0.44 -9.84 -4.35
CA LYS A 90 -0.85 -9.92 -5.76
C LYS A 90 -1.70 -11.15 -6.02
N VAL A 91 -1.28 -12.32 -5.53
CA VAL A 91 -2.05 -13.57 -5.66
C VAL A 91 -3.43 -13.44 -5.01
N TYR A 92 -3.53 -12.83 -3.83
CA TYR A 92 -4.82 -12.62 -3.17
C TYR A 92 -5.73 -11.65 -3.94
N LEU A 93 -5.18 -10.56 -4.47
CA LEU A 93 -5.94 -9.61 -5.29
C LEU A 93 -6.42 -10.24 -6.60
N TYR A 94 -5.57 -11.00 -7.29
CA TYR A 94 -5.97 -11.70 -8.53
C TYR A 94 -7.02 -12.78 -8.28
N ARG A 95 -6.95 -13.51 -7.15
CA ARG A 95 -7.93 -14.56 -6.83
C ARG A 95 -9.28 -14.01 -6.37
N LYS A 96 -9.30 -12.88 -5.67
CA LYS A 96 -10.52 -12.32 -5.07
C LYS A 96 -11.14 -11.17 -5.85
N GLY A 97 -10.40 -10.57 -6.78
CA GLY A 97 -10.86 -9.47 -7.60
C GLY A 97 -11.90 -9.91 -8.64
N THR A 98 -12.77 -8.99 -9.00
CA THR A 98 -13.88 -9.12 -9.97
C THR A 98 -13.48 -8.69 -11.38
N GLY A 99 -12.18 -8.62 -11.69
CA GLY A 99 -11.66 -8.13 -12.97
C GLY A 99 -11.53 -6.61 -13.11
N ARG A 100 -11.99 -5.83 -12.11
CA ARG A 100 -11.82 -4.35 -12.06
C ARG A 100 -10.60 -3.86 -11.30
N ILE A 101 -9.82 -4.80 -10.74
CA ILE A 101 -8.58 -4.51 -10.02
C ILE A 101 -7.41 -4.78 -10.96
N ILE A 102 -6.65 -3.74 -11.25
CA ILE A 102 -5.43 -3.78 -12.04
C ILE A 102 -4.27 -3.68 -11.06
N VAL A 103 -3.34 -4.62 -11.10
CA VAL A 103 -2.14 -4.61 -10.25
C VAL A 103 -0.95 -4.18 -11.10
N VAL A 104 -0.25 -3.14 -10.68
CA VAL A 104 0.92 -2.59 -11.38
C VAL A 104 2.14 -2.76 -10.49
N ASN A 105 3.13 -3.52 -10.95
CA ASN A 105 4.41 -3.63 -10.25
C ASN A 105 5.28 -2.42 -10.61
N VAL A 106 5.77 -1.73 -9.58
CA VAL A 106 6.67 -0.58 -9.74
C VAL A 106 8.06 -1.01 -9.26
N PRO A 107 8.99 -1.34 -10.17
CA PRO A 107 10.32 -1.77 -9.77
C PRO A 107 11.11 -0.60 -9.17
N TRP A 108 11.60 -0.77 -7.94
CA TRP A 108 12.49 0.17 -7.28
C TRP A 108 13.89 -0.44 -7.19
N TYR A 109 14.82 0.12 -7.95
CA TYR A 109 16.21 -0.32 -7.98
C TYR A 109 17.01 0.45 -6.94
N LEU A 110 17.59 -0.26 -5.96
CA LEU A 110 18.58 0.33 -5.07
C LEU A 110 19.85 0.61 -5.89
N GLN A 111 20.15 1.90 -6.09
CA GLN A 111 21.45 2.32 -6.60
C GLN A 111 22.45 2.20 -5.44
N SER A 112 23.34 1.20 -5.53
CA SER A 112 24.48 1.03 -4.64
C SER A 112 25.65 1.90 -5.08
#